data_AF-A0A9W8X0F3-F1
#
_entry.id   AF-A0A9W8X0F3-F1
#
_cell.length_a   1.000
_cell.length_b   1.000
_cell.length_c   1.000
_cell.angle_alpha   90.00
_cell.angle_beta   90.00
_cell.angle_gamma   90.00
#
_symmetry.space_group_name_H-M   'P 1'
#
loop_
_entity.id
_entity.type
_entity.pdbx_description
1 polymer ?
#
loop_
_entity_poly.entity_id
_entity_poly.type
_entity_poly.pdbx_seq_one_letter_code
_entity_poly.pdbx_strand_id
1 'polypeptide(L)'
;MAKSVKALADTGADVLIMDEAYASSLGLPILKGTKHQIPLTSADGSTKMTSGITPNVEWRFGTADDTPHSLDFNVLENAPAPIILSNFFLFETKAYAEYDCYYLDDDFEGDDNNSDDDNNSDDDNEMLFFHITRSHYNAQGKTHPSTKTSIAQPM
;
A
#
# COMPACT_ATOMS: atom_id res chain seq x y z
N MET A 1 3.88 -4.45 -19.48
CA MET A 1 4.30 -5.53 -18.56
C MET A 1 3.83 -5.14 -17.17
N ALA A 2 3.03 -5.97 -16.51
CA ALA A 2 2.73 -5.79 -15.08
C ALA A 2 4.03 -5.99 -14.28
N LYS A 3 4.26 -5.19 -13.24
CA LYS A 3 5.43 -5.32 -12.37
C LYS A 3 4.96 -5.91 -11.04
N SER A 4 5.54 -7.05 -10.65
CA SER A 4 5.36 -7.60 -9.31
C SER A 4 6.21 -6.81 -8.30
N VAL A 5 5.69 -6.61 -7.10
CA VAL A 5 6.32 -5.85 -6.02
C VAL A 5 5.95 -6.43 -4.67
N LYS A 6 6.86 -6.38 -3.70
CA LYS A 6 6.53 -6.62 -2.30
C LYS A 6 5.81 -5.39 -1.71
N ALA A 7 4.70 -5.61 -1.02
CA ALA A 7 4.06 -4.66 -0.14
C ALA A 7 4.07 -5.16 1.29
N LEU A 8 4.13 -4.22 2.22
CA LEU A 8 3.93 -4.47 3.63
C LEU A 8 2.43 -4.48 3.93
N ALA A 9 1.92 -5.54 4.53
CA ALA A 9 0.59 -5.53 5.15
C ALA A 9 0.70 -4.87 6.53
N ASP A 10 0.21 -3.64 6.67
CA ASP A 10 0.30 -2.89 7.91
C ASP A 10 -1.11 -2.63 8.47
N THR A 11 -1.51 -3.46 9.43
CA THR A 11 -2.79 -3.28 10.13
C THR A 11 -2.79 -2.08 11.09
N GLY A 12 -1.63 -1.49 11.37
CA GLY A 12 -1.48 -0.23 12.09
C GLY A 12 -1.61 1.00 11.20
N ALA A 13 -1.49 0.84 9.88
CA ALA A 13 -1.62 1.95 8.94
C ALA A 13 -3.08 2.29 8.62
N ASP A 14 -3.44 3.56 8.77
CA ASP A 14 -4.77 4.08 8.42
C ASP A 14 -4.93 4.35 6.91
N VAL A 15 -3.82 4.56 6.20
CA VAL A 15 -3.82 4.98 4.78
C VAL A 15 -2.88 4.13 3.94
N LEU A 16 -3.22 4.00 2.65
CA LEU A 16 -2.34 3.39 1.66
C LEU A 16 -1.15 4.31 1.39
N ILE A 17 0.06 3.75 1.40
CA ILE A 17 1.31 4.49 1.17
C ILE A 17 2.08 3.85 0.01
N MET A 18 2.66 4.69 -0.85
CA MET A 18 3.62 4.29 -1.87
C MET A 18 4.90 5.11 -1.73
N ASP A 19 6.05 4.45 -1.85
CA ASP A 19 7.34 5.15 -1.87
C ASP A 19 7.47 6.07 -3.10
N GLU A 20 8.01 7.28 -2.93
CA GLU A 20 8.15 8.27 -4.01
C GLU A 20 9.09 7.80 -5.13
N ALA A 21 10.21 7.15 -4.79
CA ALA A 21 11.14 6.64 -5.80
C ALA A 21 10.50 5.46 -6.55
N TYR A 22 9.74 4.61 -5.85
CA TYR A 22 8.99 3.52 -6.47
C TYR A 22 7.90 4.04 -7.42
N ALA A 23 7.07 5.00 -7.00
CA ALA A 23 6.07 5.65 -7.84
C ALA A 23 6.70 6.27 -9.11
N SER A 24 7.84 6.95 -8.93
CA SER A 24 8.61 7.55 -10.02
C SER A 24 9.16 6.49 -10.98
N SER A 25 9.65 5.35 -10.47
CA SER A 25 10.15 4.23 -11.29
C SER A 25 9.07 3.61 -12.19
N LEU A 26 7.80 3.70 -11.78
CA LEU A 26 6.64 3.26 -12.55
C LEU A 26 6.12 4.33 -13.52
N GLY A 27 6.67 5.55 -13.46
CA GLY A 27 6.19 6.69 -14.24
C GLY A 27 4.75 7.08 -13.89
N LEU A 28 4.37 6.91 -12.62
CA LEU A 28 3.08 7.30 -12.09
C LEU A 28 3.06 8.82 -11.76
N PRO A 29 1.95 9.53 -12.03
CA PRO A 29 1.84 10.93 -11.67
C PRO A 29 1.73 11.08 -10.15
N ILE A 30 2.45 12.04 -9.59
CA ILE A 30 2.30 12.45 -8.19
C ILE A 30 1.64 13.82 -8.19
N LEU A 31 0.38 13.87 -7.76
CA LEU A 31 -0.34 15.12 -7.57
C LEU A 31 0.21 15.82 -6.32
N LYS A 32 1.00 16.88 -6.54
CA LYS A 32 1.64 17.67 -5.48
C LYS A 32 0.78 18.85 -5.03
N GLY A 33 1.17 19.47 -3.93
CA GLY A 33 0.54 20.68 -3.36
C GLY A 33 -0.25 20.40 -2.09
N THR A 34 -0.51 21.45 -1.30
CA THR A 34 -1.03 21.35 0.07
C THR A 34 -2.34 20.58 0.21
N LYS A 35 -3.19 20.57 -0.83
CA LYS A 35 -4.45 19.80 -0.86
C LYS A 35 -4.27 18.28 -1.06
N HIS A 36 -3.07 17.83 -1.42
CA HIS A 36 -2.72 16.43 -1.69
C HIS A 36 -1.65 15.92 -0.72
N GLN A 37 -1.25 16.73 0.25
CA GLN A 37 -0.25 16.37 1.25
C GLN A 37 -0.92 16.27 2.61
N ILE A 38 -0.65 15.19 3.32
CA ILE A 38 -1.16 14.95 4.67
C ILE A 38 0.02 14.65 5.61
N PRO A 39 -0.08 15.01 6.89
CA PRO A 39 0.86 14.55 7.90
C PRO A 39 0.58 13.07 8.22
N LEU A 40 1.65 12.28 8.25
CA LEU A 40 1.64 10.91 8.76
C LEU A 40 2.45 10.86 10.06
N THR A 41 1.87 10.28 11.10
CA THR A 41 2.53 10.07 12.39
C THR A 41 2.95 8.61 12.49
N SER A 42 4.23 8.38 12.73
CA SER A 42 4.80 7.04 12.91
C SER A 42 4.61 6.56 14.36
N ALA A 43 4.87 5.28 14.61
CA ALA A 43 4.74 4.67 15.93
C ALA A 43 5.67 5.30 16.99
N ASP A 44 6.80 5.87 16.58
CA ASP A 44 7.73 6.62 17.45
C ASP A 44 7.25 8.04 17.80
N GLY A 45 6.07 8.44 17.29
CA GLY A 45 5.47 9.76 17.46
C GLY A 45 6.03 10.83 16.52
N SER A 46 6.99 10.50 15.65
CA SER A 46 7.49 11.43 14.64
C SER A 46 6.47 11.65 13.54
N THR A 47 6.47 12.85 12.96
CA THR A 47 5.56 13.21 11.86
C THR A 47 6.32 13.57 10.60
N LYS A 48 5.89 13.03 9.46
CA LYS A 48 6.37 13.40 8.13
C LYS A 48 5.21 13.81 7.23
N MET A 49 5.46 14.78 6.35
CA MET A 49 4.49 15.14 5.31
C MET A 49 4.64 14.22 4.11
N THR A 50 3.53 13.82 3.51
CA THR A 50 3.56 13.13 2.21
C THR A 50 3.98 14.11 1.10
N SER A 51 4.62 13.57 0.07
CA SER A 51 5.00 14.32 -1.14
C SER A 51 3.79 14.67 -2.01
N GLY A 52 2.71 13.89 -1.93
CA GLY A 52 1.47 14.07 -2.68
C GLY A 52 0.60 12.81 -2.66
N ILE A 53 -0.23 12.66 -3.69
CA ILE A 53 -1.03 11.45 -3.94
C ILE A 53 -0.81 10.96 -5.37
N THR A 54 -0.76 9.65 -5.56
CA THR A 54 -0.87 9.01 -6.88
C THR A 54 -2.23 8.32 -6.99
N PRO A 55 -3.15 8.84 -7.82
CA PRO A 55 -4.51 8.33 -7.89
C PRO A 55 -4.71 7.24 -8.95
N ASN A 56 -5.74 6.41 -8.76
CA ASN A 56 -6.19 5.37 -9.68
C ASN A 56 -5.08 4.39 -10.11
N VAL A 57 -4.25 3.99 -9.16
CA VAL A 57 -3.28 2.91 -9.35
C VAL A 57 -4.03 1.59 -9.41
N GLU A 58 -3.80 0.81 -10.46
CA GLU A 58 -4.39 -0.51 -10.56
C GLU A 58 -3.54 -1.51 -9.76
N TRP A 59 -4.17 -2.12 -8.76
CA TRP A 59 -3.58 -3.04 -7.81
C TRP A 59 -4.21 -4.42 -7.90
N ARG A 60 -3.41 -5.48 -7.80
CA ARG A 60 -3.88 -6.87 -7.77
C ARG A 60 -3.16 -7.68 -6.72
N PHE A 61 -3.94 -8.48 -5.98
CA PHE A 61 -3.40 -9.57 -5.21
C PHE A 61 -2.94 -10.68 -6.16
N GLY A 62 -1.79 -11.32 -5.90
CA GLY A 62 -1.40 -12.51 -6.65
C GLY A 62 -1.29 -12.34 -8.17
N THR A 63 -1.69 -13.36 -8.93
CA THR A 63 -1.60 -13.39 -10.40
C THR A 63 -2.67 -12.52 -11.09
N ALA A 64 -2.54 -12.35 -12.41
CA ALA A 64 -3.35 -11.42 -13.21
C ALA A 64 -4.83 -11.79 -13.35
N ASP A 65 -5.28 -12.92 -12.81
CA ASP A 65 -6.64 -13.43 -12.98
C ASP A 65 -7.65 -12.78 -12.02
N ASP A 66 -7.18 -12.13 -10.95
CA ASP A 66 -8.03 -11.45 -9.98
C ASP A 66 -8.48 -10.07 -10.44
N THR A 67 -9.66 -9.65 -9.99
CA THR A 67 -10.23 -8.33 -10.33
C THR A 67 -9.35 -7.23 -9.73
N PRO A 68 -8.90 -6.26 -10.53
CA PRO A 68 -8.06 -5.19 -10.00
C PRO A 68 -8.82 -4.26 -9.07
N HIS A 69 -8.10 -3.76 -8.06
CA HIS A 69 -8.52 -2.65 -7.21
C HIS A 69 -7.95 -1.34 -7.75
N SER A 70 -8.78 -0.30 -7.88
CA SER A 70 -8.33 1.04 -8.23
C SER A 70 -8.08 1.83 -6.95
N LEU A 71 -6.81 2.10 -6.64
CA LEU A 71 -6.38 2.65 -5.36
C LEU A 71 -5.71 4.01 -5.50
N ASP A 72 -5.92 4.86 -4.49
CA ASP A 72 -5.23 6.14 -4.34
C ASP A 72 -4.18 6.00 -3.23
N PHE A 73 -2.90 6.20 -3.58
CA PHE A 73 -1.80 6.08 -2.65
C PHE A 73 -1.31 7.45 -2.19
N ASN A 74 -1.12 7.62 -0.88
CA ASN A 74 -0.33 8.72 -0.36
C ASN A 74 1.15 8.43 -0.65
N VAL A 75 1.87 9.42 -1.17
CA VAL A 75 3.26 9.23 -1.57
C VAL A 75 4.17 9.71 -0.45
N LEU A 76 5.02 8.84 0.08
CA LEU A 76 5.97 9.16 1.14
C LEU A 76 7.39 8.98 0.64
N GLU A 77 8.26 9.93 0.94
CA GLU A 77 9.68 9.83 0.60
C GLU A 77 10.39 8.86 1.56
N ASN A 78 11.14 7.91 1.00
CA ASN A 78 11.90 6.89 1.75
C ASN A 78 10.99 6.07 2.68
N ALA A 79 9.89 5.56 2.15
CA ALA A 79 9.02 4.66 2.90
C ALA A 79 9.74 3.31 3.16
N PRO A 80 9.43 2.59 4.26
CA PRO A 80 10.11 1.34 4.62
C PRO A 80 9.84 0.19 3.64
N ALA A 81 8.76 0.29 2.84
CA ALA A 81 8.44 -0.64 1.77
C ALA A 81 7.98 0.13 0.52
N PRO A 82 8.09 -0.44 -0.69
CA PRO A 82 7.59 0.19 -1.91
C PRO A 82 6.10 0.55 -1.83
N ILE A 83 5.33 -0.31 -1.16
CA ILE A 83 3.91 -0.13 -0.86
C ILE A 83 3.63 -0.60 0.56
N ILE A 84 2.75 0.13 1.24
CA ILE A 84 2.17 -0.24 2.52
C ILE A 84 0.65 -0.27 2.35
N LEU A 85 0.06 -1.43 2.62
CA LEU A 85 -1.38 -1.63 2.59
C LEU A 85 -1.97 -1.30 3.95
N SER A 86 -3.05 -0.51 3.96
CA SER A 86 -3.72 -0.10 5.18
C SER A 86 -4.64 -1.18 5.73
N ASN A 87 -4.88 -1.10 7.04
CA ASN A 87 -5.86 -1.87 7.76
C ASN A 87 -7.21 -1.96 7.01
N PHE A 88 -7.78 -0.81 6.64
CA PHE A 88 -9.07 -0.77 5.96
C PHE A 88 -9.11 -1.61 4.69
N PHE A 89 -8.07 -1.49 3.84
CA PHE A 89 -8.00 -2.23 2.59
C PHE A 89 -7.77 -3.73 2.82
N LEU A 90 -6.89 -4.09 3.75
CA LEU A 90 -6.59 -5.49 4.09
C LEU A 90 -7.83 -6.23 4.59
N PHE A 91 -8.65 -5.60 5.45
CA PHE A 91 -9.87 -6.23 5.95
C PHE A 91 -11.03 -6.19 4.94
N GLU A 92 -11.19 -5.11 4.16
CA GLU A 92 -12.22 -5.02 3.13
C GLU A 92 -12.04 -6.13 2.07
N THR A 93 -10.80 -6.39 1.69
CA THR A 93 -10.43 -7.43 0.72
C THR A 93 -10.25 -8.82 1.34
N LYS A 94 -10.40 -8.93 2.68
CA LYS A 94 -10.14 -10.15 3.45
C LYS A 94 -8.79 -10.79 3.10
N ALA A 95 -7.75 -9.95 2.99
CA ALA A 95 -6.47 -10.36 2.42
C ALA A 95 -5.89 -11.62 3.07
N TYR A 96 -5.96 -11.68 4.41
CA TYR A 96 -5.46 -12.80 5.22
C TYR A 96 -6.19 -14.13 4.97
N ALA A 97 -7.44 -14.11 4.50
CA ALA A 97 -8.21 -15.33 4.27
C ALA A 97 -8.24 -15.72 2.80
N GLU A 98 -8.27 -14.75 1.89
CA GLU A 98 -8.43 -14.99 0.45
C GLU A 98 -7.10 -15.12 -0.30
N TYR A 99 -6.03 -14.50 0.20
CA TYR A 99 -4.72 -14.43 -0.46
C TYR A 99 -3.59 -15.02 0.37
N ASP A 100 -3.92 -15.94 1.28
CA ASP A 100 -2.98 -16.56 2.22
C ASP A 100 -1.74 -17.17 1.53
N CYS A 101 -1.94 -17.72 0.33
CA CYS A 101 -0.87 -18.32 -0.48
C CYS A 101 0.18 -17.34 -1.04
N TYR A 102 0.00 -16.02 -0.83
CA TYR A 102 0.93 -14.98 -1.24
C TYR A 102 1.67 -14.32 -0.07
N TYR A 103 1.41 -14.72 1.17
CA TYR A 103 2.25 -14.35 2.31
C TYR A 103 3.63 -15.00 2.17
N LEU A 104 4.65 -14.25 2.57
CA LEU A 104 5.98 -14.78 2.76
C LEU A 104 6.18 -14.94 4.25
N ASP A 105 6.41 -16.18 4.65
CA ASP A 105 7.13 -16.43 5.88
C ASP A 105 8.56 -15.93 5.66
N ASP A 106 9.11 -15.18 6.61
CA ASP A 106 10.50 -14.69 6.55
C ASP A 106 11.52 -15.86 6.49
N ASP A 107 11.05 -17.09 6.67
CA ASP A 107 11.78 -18.36 6.58
C ASP A 107 12.12 -18.81 5.14
N PHE A 108 11.71 -18.09 4.09
CA PHE A 108 12.16 -18.38 2.72
C PHE A 108 13.61 -17.89 2.50
N GLU A 109 14.53 -18.45 3.29
CA GLU A 109 15.93 -18.54 2.89
C GLU A 109 15.98 -19.34 1.58
N GLY A 110 16.58 -18.75 0.54
CA GLY A 110 16.96 -19.52 -0.64
C GLY A 110 17.82 -20.70 -0.18
N ASP A 111 17.43 -21.91 -0.57
CA ASP A 111 18.16 -23.13 -0.29
C ASP A 111 19.52 -23.11 -1.01
N ASP A 112 20.52 -22.52 -0.36
CA ASP A 112 21.92 -22.75 -0.62
C ASP A 112 22.75 -22.75 0.69
N ASN A 113 22.70 -23.90 1.36
CA ASN A 113 23.70 -24.46 2.28
C ASN A 113 23.89 -23.83 3.67
N ASN A 114 23.39 -24.59 4.66
CA ASN A 114 24.08 -25.05 5.87
C ASN A 114 24.14 -24.12 7.11
N SER A 115 23.85 -24.79 8.24
CA SER A 115 24.12 -24.52 9.66
C SER A 115 23.32 -23.43 10.38
N ASP A 116 22.36 -23.92 11.17
CA ASP A 116 22.21 -23.69 12.62
C ASP A 116 22.69 -22.31 13.16
N ASP A 117 21.75 -21.42 13.44
CA ASP A 117 21.81 -20.59 14.65
C ASP A 117 20.43 -19.98 14.97
N ASP A 118 19.80 -20.53 16.00
CA ASP A 118 18.64 -19.96 16.70
C ASP A 118 19.03 -18.59 17.30
N ASN A 119 18.43 -17.49 16.84
CA ASN A 119 18.25 -16.28 17.65
C ASN A 119 17.23 -15.28 17.06
N ASN A 120 16.07 -15.22 17.73
CA ASN A 120 15.43 -13.99 18.22
C ASN A 120 15.09 -12.87 17.22
N SER A 121 13.80 -12.68 16.95
CA SER A 121 12.98 -11.61 17.57
C SER A 121 11.60 -11.57 16.92
N ASP A 122 10.54 -11.69 17.74
CA ASP A 122 9.14 -11.48 17.34
C ASP A 122 8.97 -10.05 16.81
N ASP A 123 8.90 -9.90 15.49
CA ASP A 123 8.34 -8.73 14.80
C ASP A 123 7.99 -9.19 13.37
N ASP A 124 7.01 -10.09 13.31
CA ASP A 124 6.50 -10.73 12.09
C ASP A 124 5.71 -9.69 11.26
N ASN A 125 6.44 -8.81 10.57
CA ASN A 125 5.86 -7.95 9.55
C ASN A 125 5.82 -8.74 8.23
N GLU A 126 4.82 -9.61 8.13
CA GLU A 126 4.56 -10.45 6.96
C GLU A 126 4.53 -9.61 5.66
N MET A 127 5.41 -9.95 4.72
CA MET A 127 5.58 -9.25 3.45
C MET A 127 4.84 -9.96 2.33
N LEU A 128 4.07 -9.21 1.54
CA LEU A 128 3.18 -9.75 0.50
C LEU A 128 3.63 -9.36 -0.91
N PHE A 129 3.56 -10.27 -1.90
CA PHE A 129 3.86 -9.95 -3.30
C PHE A 129 2.62 -9.67 -4.15
N PHE A 130 2.65 -8.57 -4.91
CA PHE A 130 1.50 -8.07 -5.66
C PHE A 130 1.84 -7.43 -6.99
N HIS A 131 0.89 -7.42 -7.91
CA HIS A 131 1.07 -6.85 -9.24
C HIS A 131 0.47 -5.45 -9.32
N ILE A 132 1.26 -4.51 -9.83
CA ILE A 132 0.78 -3.18 -10.22
C ILE A 132 0.77 -3.07 -11.73
N THR A 133 -0.34 -2.58 -12.25
CA THR A 133 -0.50 -2.22 -13.65
C THR A 133 -0.69 -0.71 -13.77
N ARG A 134 -0.03 -0.12 -14.77
CA ARG A 134 -0.10 1.32 -15.02
C ARG A 134 -1.43 1.64 -15.71
N SER A 135 -2.34 2.32 -15.03
CA SER A 135 -3.55 2.85 -15.67
C SER A 135 -3.19 4.08 -16.51
N HIS A 136 -3.67 4.11 -17.77
CA HIS A 136 -3.55 5.30 -18.62
C HIS A 136 -4.49 6.39 -18.12
N TYR A 137 -3.95 7.34 -17.36
CA TYR A 137 -4.70 8.52 -16.90
C TYR A 137 -5.22 9.32 -18.11
N ASN A 138 -6.54 9.40 -18.29
CA ASN A 138 -7.18 10.36 -19.17
C ASN A 138 -7.66 11.55 -18.32
N ALA A 139 -7.08 12.72 -18.55
CA ALA A 139 -7.33 13.96 -17.82
C ALA A 139 -8.69 14.60 -18.16
N GLN A 140 -9.77 13.82 -18.20
CA GLN A 140 -11.13 14.35 -18.33
C GLN A 140 -11.80 14.31 -16.96
N GLY A 141 -11.70 15.45 -16.28
CA GLY A 141 -12.22 15.69 -14.94
C GLY A 141 -13.66 15.21 -14.77
N LYS A 142 -13.85 14.25 -13.87
CA LYS A 142 -15.14 13.99 -13.23
C LYS A 142 -14.94 14.20 -11.74
N THR A 143 -15.44 15.34 -11.26
CA THR A 143 -15.66 15.58 -9.84
C THR A 143 -16.73 14.59 -9.36
N HIS A 144 -16.38 13.65 -8.50
CA HIS A 144 -17.39 12.91 -7.73
C HIS A 144 -17.73 13.71 -6.45
N PRO A 145 -19.02 13.73 -6.06
CA PRO A 145 -19.50 14.58 -4.98
C PRO A 145 -19.04 14.06 -3.61
N SER A 146 -18.55 14.98 -2.79
CA SER A 146 -18.25 14.75 -1.38
C SER A 146 -19.55 14.40 -0.65
N THR A 147 -19.65 13.15 -0.18
CA THR A 147 -20.76 12.73 0.69
C THR A 147 -20.62 13.45 2.03
N LYS A 148 -21.50 14.42 2.30
CA LYS A 148 -21.65 14.99 3.64
C LYS A 148 -22.43 14.00 4.50
N THR A 149 -21.77 13.38 5.47
CA THR A 149 -22.45 12.66 6.54
C THR A 149 -23.05 13.68 7.51
N SER A 150 -24.38 13.79 7.51
CA SER A 150 -25.14 14.55 8.51
C SER A 150 -25.43 13.62 9.69
N ILE A 151 -24.82 13.90 10.84
CA ILE A 151 -25.11 13.22 12.11
C ILE A 151 -26.30 13.93 12.73
N ALA A 152 -27.44 13.24 12.86
CA ALA A 152 -28.58 13.72 13.65
C ALA A 152 -28.36 13.35 15.12
N GLN A 153 -28.50 14.31 16.03
CA GLN A 153 -28.53 14.05 17.48
C GLN A 153 -29.98 13.73 17.90
N PRO A 154 -30.20 12.75 18.81
CA PRO A 154 -31.54 12.45 19.32
C PRO A 154 -31.99 13.48 20.38
N MET A 155 -33.31 13.73 20.38
CA MET A 155 -34.03 14.57 21.35
C MET A 155 -34.13 13.94 22.73
#